data_AF-A0A1A7ZAV0-F1
#
_entry.id   AF-A0A1A7ZAV0-F1
#
_cell.length_a   1.000
_cell.length_b   1.000
_cell.length_c   1.000
_cell.angle_alpha   90.00
_cell.angle_beta   90.00
_cell.angle_gamma   90.00
#
_symmetry.space_group_name_H-M   'P 1'
#
loop_
_entity.id
_entity.type
_entity.pdbx_description
1 polymer ?
#
loop_
_entity_poly.entity_id
_entity_poly.type
_entity_poly.pdbx_seq_one_letter_code
_entity_poly.pdbx_strand_id
1 'polypeptide(L)' 'RSFEGGMVYPVRRLLNVRPRGRGRQYLVDWEGFGPEDRSWVPGSFITDPSLITDFETSRASSSSSSSSS' A
#
# COMPACT_ATOMS: atom_id res chain seq x y z
N ARG A 1 19.76 14.57 15.98
CA ARG A 1 19.37 13.17 15.73
C ARG A 1 17.92 13.09 16.15
N SER A 2 17.02 13.44 15.25
CA SER A 2 15.61 13.65 15.57
C SER A 2 14.95 12.29 15.70
N PHE A 3 14.65 11.88 16.92
CA PHE A 3 13.72 10.79 17.20
C PHE A 3 12.33 11.42 17.18
N GLU A 4 11.77 11.57 15.97
CA GLU A 4 10.37 11.91 15.83
C GLU A 4 9.58 10.65 16.17
N GLY A 5 9.07 10.61 17.40
CA GLY A 5 8.25 9.52 17.96
C GLY A 5 6.86 9.45 17.32
N GLY A 6 6.79 9.50 15.99
CA GLY A 6 5.62 9.07 15.23
C GLY A 6 5.72 7.57 15.06
N MET A 7 4.77 6.83 15.61
CA MET A 7 4.72 5.37 15.51
C MET A 7 4.42 5.00 14.04
N VAL A 8 5.44 4.99 13.18
CA VAL A 8 5.31 4.51 11.81
C VAL A 8 5.33 3.00 11.90
N TYR A 9 4.15 2.39 11.84
CA TYR A 9 4.05 0.93 11.79
C TYR A 9 4.77 0.44 10.53
N PRO A 10 5.70 -0.52 10.65
CA PRO A 10 6.47 -1.00 9.51
C PRO A 10 5.53 -1.71 8.53
N VAL A 11 5.26 -1.05 7.40
CA VAL A 11 4.51 -1.62 6.29
C VAL A 11 5.46 -2.52 5.51
N ARG A 12 5.18 -3.83 5.51
CA ARG A 12 5.99 -4.81 4.76
C ARG A 12 5.74 -4.69 3.26
N ARG A 13 4.47 -4.72 2.85
CA ARG A 13 4.04 -4.55 1.45
C ARG A 13 2.52 -4.44 1.32
N LEU A 14 2.06 -4.00 0.17
CA LEU A 14 0.65 -4.06 -0.21
C LEU A 14 0.34 -5.43 -0.81
N LEU A 15 -0.70 -6.07 -0.29
CA LEU A 15 -1.11 -7.40 -0.74
C LEU A 15 -2.25 -7.35 -1.73
N ASN A 16 -3.17 -6.40 -1.54
CA ASN A 16 -4.35 -6.31 -2.36
C ASN A 16 -4.95 -4.90 -2.34
N VAL A 17 -5.78 -4.59 -3.33
CA VAL A 17 -6.54 -3.34 -3.44
C VAL A 17 -8.01 -3.67 -3.67
N ARG A 18 -8.91 -2.92 -3.04
CA ARG A 18 -10.34 -3.04 -3.28
C ARG A 18 -11.00 -1.68 -3.50
N PRO A 19 -11.96 -1.58 -4.44
CA PRO A 19 -12.80 -0.38 -4.56
C PRO A 19 -13.76 -0.29 -3.37
N ARG A 20 -13.96 0.91 -2.82
CA ARG A 20 -14.95 1.19 -1.78
C ARG A 20 -15.58 2.57 -1.98
N GLY A 21 -16.83 2.58 -2.43
CA GLY A 21 -17.58 3.82 -2.68
C GLY A 21 -16.84 4.71 -3.70
N ARG A 22 -16.50 5.94 -3.28
CA ARG A 22 -15.73 6.90 -4.09
C ARG A 22 -14.20 6.71 -4.02
N GLY A 23 -13.69 5.77 -3.22
CA GLY A 23 -12.26 5.57 -2.99
C GLY A 23 -11.79 4.13 -3.18
N ARG A 24 -10.51 3.90 -2.89
CA ARG A 24 -9.90 2.56 -2.83
C ARG A 24 -9.22 2.36 -1.49
N GLN A 25 -9.16 1.11 -1.05
CA GLN A 25 -8.41 0.72 0.14
C GLN A 25 -7.37 -0.32 -0.23
N TYR A 26 -6.25 -0.28 0.48
CA TYR A 26 -5.13 -1.18 0.30
C TYR A 26 -4.98 -2.05 1.53
N LEU A 27 -4.77 -3.34 1.30
CA LEU A 27 -4.49 -4.30 2.35
C LEU A 27 -3.00 -4.25 2.67
N VAL A 28 -2.69 -3.66 3.82
CA VAL A 28 -1.33 -3.53 4.32
C VAL A 28 -0.94 -4.80 5.08
N ASP A 29 0.23 -5.33 4.73
CA ASP A 29 0.90 -6.41 5.46
C ASP A 29 1.84 -5.78 6.49
N TRP A 30 1.54 -5.94 7.77
CA TRP A 30 2.38 -5.40 8.84
C TRP A 30 3.57 -6.32 9.10
N GLU A 31 4.77 -5.74 9.24
CA GLU A 31 5.96 -6.53 9.53
C GLU A 31 5.92 -7.10 10.96
N GLY A 32 6.16 -8.40 11.09
CA GLY A 32 6.10 -9.11 12.37
C GLY A 32 4.69 -9.58 12.80
N PHE A 33 3.65 -9.25 12.03
CA PHE A 33 2.28 -9.66 12.30
C PHE A 33 1.77 -10.69 11.30
N GLY A 34 0.75 -11.44 11.70
CA GLY A 34 0.19 -12.54 10.93
C GLY A 34 -0.70 -12.08 9.78
N PRO A 35 -1.16 -13.02 8.93
CA PRO A 35 -2.16 -12.73 7.91
C PRO A 35 -3.51 -12.28 8.49
N GLU A 36 -3.77 -12.59 9.76
CA GLU A 36 -4.94 -12.19 10.54
C GLU A 36 -4.96 -10.72 10.95
N ASP A 37 -3.78 -10.10 11.19
CA ASP A 37 -3.66 -8.69 11.58
C ASP A 37 -3.79 -7.70 10.40
N ARG A 38 -3.80 -8.22 9.17
CA ARG A 38 -3.85 -7.40 7.96
C ARG A 38 -5.11 -6.57 7.93
N SER A 39 -4.94 -5.26 7.81
CA SER A 39 -6.04 -4.31 7.84
C SER A 39 -6.12 -3.49 6.55
N TRP A 40 -7.36 -3.16 6.16
CA TRP A 40 -7.63 -2.34 4.98
C TRP A 40 -7.54 -0.86 5.34
N VAL A 41 -6.52 -0.19 4.85
CA VAL A 41 -6.28 1.24 5.11
C VAL A 41 -6.43 2.06 3.84
N PRO A 42 -6.78 3.35 3.93
CA PRO A 42 -6.79 4.25 2.77
C PRO A 42 -5.35 4.53 2.29
N GLY A 43 -5.19 4.94 1.02
CA GLY A 43 -3.88 5.31 0.47
C GLY A 43 -3.16 6.40 1.27
N SER A 44 -3.91 7.36 1.85
CA SER A 44 -3.34 8.39 2.75
C SER A 44 -2.71 7.84 4.03
N PHE A 45 -3.01 6.60 4.43
CA PHE A 45 -2.38 5.97 5.60
C PHE A 45 -0.97 5.49 5.27
N ILE A 46 -0.72 5.16 4.01
CA ILE A 46 0.57 4.68 3.56
C ILE A 46 1.46 5.91 3.41
N THR A 47 2.38 6.08 4.35
CA THR A 47 3.36 7.17 4.36
C THR A 47 4.34 7.08 3.20
N ASP A 48 4.56 5.86 2.69
CA ASP A 48 5.47 5.59 1.57
C ASP A 48 4.67 5.43 0.25
N PRO A 49 4.66 6.45 -0.62
CA PRO A 49 3.89 6.38 -1.87
C PRO A 49 4.46 5.38 -2.86
N SER A 50 5.75 5.03 -2.77
CA SER A 50 6.40 4.07 -3.67
C SER A 50 5.78 2.68 -3.55
N LEU A 51 5.34 2.29 -2.35
CA LEU A 51 4.59 1.04 -2.15
C LEU A 51 3.30 0.97 -2.98
N ILE A 52 2.58 2.07 -3.10
CA ILE A 52 1.35 2.15 -3.91
C ILE A 52 1.71 2.08 -5.39
N THR A 53 2.68 2.89 -5.82
CA THR A 53 3.10 2.96 -7.22
C THR A 53 3.60 1.61 -7.73
N ASP A 54 4.44 0.92 -6.95
CA ASP A 54 4.98 -0.40 -7.31
C ASP A 54 3.87 -1.45 -7.41
N PHE A 55 2.97 -1.46 -6.42
CA PHE A 55 1.81 -2.36 -6.39
C PHE A 55 0.85 -2.15 -7.58
N GLU A 56 0.52 -0.89 -7.91
CA GLU A 56 -0.33 -0.56 -9.05
C GLU A 56 0.38 -0.88 -10.38
N THR A 57 1.68 -0.61 -10.49
CA THR A 57 2.50 -0.92 -11.69
C THR A 57 2.53 -2.42 -11.97
N SER A 58 2.79 -3.23 -10.94
CA SER A 58 2.80 -4.69 -11.03
C SER A 58 1.44 -5.24 -11.53
N ARG A 59 0.32 -4.68 -11.06
CA ARG A 59 -1.02 -5.04 -11.55
C ARG A 59 -1.30 -4.55 -12.97
N ALA A 60 -0.89 -3.33 -13.31
CA ALA A 60 -1.12 -2.74 -14.62
C ALA A 60 -0.35 -3.47 -15.73
N SER A 61 0.83 -4.02 -15.43
CA SER A 61 1.65 -4.74 -16.41
C SER A 61 0.98 -6.00 -16.98
N SER A 62 -0.02 -6.57 -16.29
CA SER A 62 -0.80 -7.69 -16.82
C SER A 62 -1.86 -7.29 -17.86
N SER A 63 -2.08 -5.98 -18.08
CA SER A 63 -3.00 -5.48 -19.10
C SER A 63 -2.33 -4.33 -19.87
N SER A 64 -1.72 -4.67 -21.00
CA SER A 64 -1.09 -3.74 -21.94
C SER A 64 -1.79 -2.37 -22.03
N SER A 65 -1.15 -1.36 -21.44
CA SER A 65 -1.05 -0.04 -22.03
C SER A 65 0.15 0.65 -21.41
N SER A 66 1.28 0.54 -22.10
CA SER A 66 2.29 1.59 -22.08
C SER A 66 1.58 2.91 -22.32
N SER A 67 1.47 3.76 -21.30
CA SER A 67 1.55 5.18 -21.55
C SER A 67 2.93 5.61 -21.10
N SER A 68 3.81 5.56 -22.09
CA SER A 68 5.15 6.15 -22.07
C SER A 68 5.03 7.63 -21.71
N SER A 69 5.86 8.09 -20.79
CA SER A 69 6.36 9.46 -20.77
C SER A 69 7.85 9.41 -20.55
#